data_AF-A0A1D1YTM2-F1
#
_entry.id   AF-A0A1D1YTM2-F1
#
_cell.length_a   1.000
_cell.length_b   1.000
_cell.length_c   1.000
_cell.angle_alpha   90.00
_cell.angle_beta   90.00
_cell.angle_gamma   90.00
#
_symmetry.space_group_name_H-M   'P 1'
#
loop_
_entity.id
_entity.type
_entity.pdbx_description
1 polymer ?
#
loop_
_entity_poly.entity_id
_entity_poly.type
_entity_poly.pdbx_seq_one_letter_code
_entity_poly.pdbx_strand_id
1 'polypeptide(L)'
;MKIIIHITLMIVIVLSLTTYKINAISISSRDDNSVSNVSNESLLNTVSLLCLVNRERANARVRPLVLDNRLIKAAQLHTDYMASTKNLTHDDISGSLGTRISNQGFDWWMAGENIAYGFTEKEETEVMRAWMNSRGHRANILNRRFTHFGSGFKDNYWTQNFAQSADEYPPNVPICPKNFMEITMQI
;
A
#
# COMPACT_ATOMS: atom_id res chain seq x y z
N MET A 1 -1.81 -61.81 -58.13
CA MET A 1 -3.09 -62.52 -57.90
C MET A 1 -4.18 -61.46 -57.71
N LYS A 2 -5.35 -61.67 -58.34
CA LYS A 2 -6.61 -60.87 -58.38
C LYS A 2 -7.13 -60.50 -56.96
N ILE A 3 -7.52 -59.26 -56.61
CA ILE A 3 -8.79 -58.51 -56.83
C ILE A 3 -9.96 -58.83 -55.84
N ILE A 4 -10.34 -57.80 -55.03
CA ILE A 4 -11.68 -57.33 -54.54
C ILE A 4 -12.38 -58.10 -53.36
N ILE A 5 -13.02 -57.44 -52.36
CA ILE A 5 -14.47 -57.04 -52.19
C ILE A 5 -14.65 -56.26 -50.84
N HIS A 6 -15.03 -54.95 -50.81
CA HIS A 6 -16.36 -54.30 -50.50
C HIS A 6 -16.84 -54.37 -49.00
N ILE A 7 -17.59 -53.46 -48.34
CA ILE A 7 -18.31 -52.18 -48.59
C ILE A 7 -18.79 -51.60 -47.20
N THR A 8 -18.65 -50.28 -47.00
CA THR A 8 -19.60 -49.24 -46.48
C THR A 8 -20.47 -49.37 -45.19
N LEU A 9 -20.42 -48.36 -44.30
CA LEU A 9 -21.58 -47.59 -43.70
C LEU A 9 -21.06 -46.40 -42.83
N MET A 10 -21.09 -45.12 -43.26
CA MET A 10 -22.14 -44.09 -43.06
C MET A 10 -22.62 -43.84 -41.62
N ILE A 11 -22.07 -42.83 -40.93
CA ILE A 11 -22.85 -41.90 -40.08
C ILE A 11 -22.37 -40.47 -40.36
N VAL A 12 -23.26 -39.69 -40.95
CA VAL A 12 -23.18 -38.24 -41.10
C VAL A 12 -23.96 -37.62 -39.94
N ILE A 13 -23.34 -36.80 -39.11
CA ILE A 13 -24.04 -35.74 -38.38
C ILE A 13 -23.26 -34.44 -38.56
N VAL A 14 -24.00 -33.45 -39.03
CA VAL A 14 -23.60 -32.13 -39.48
C VAL A 14 -24.02 -31.10 -38.40
N LEU A 15 -23.31 -29.96 -38.38
CA LEU A 15 -23.68 -28.66 -37.80
C LEU A 15 -23.63 -28.49 -36.27
N SER A 16 -22.59 -27.78 -35.82
CA SER A 16 -22.79 -26.43 -35.27
C SER A 16 -21.51 -25.60 -35.40
N LEU A 17 -21.57 -24.58 -36.26
CA LEU A 17 -20.59 -23.51 -36.35
C LEU A 17 -20.76 -22.57 -35.17
N THR A 18 -19.73 -22.44 -34.34
CA THR A 18 -19.43 -21.16 -33.68
C THR A 18 -17.94 -20.90 -33.81
N THR A 19 -17.57 -20.22 -34.89
CA THR A 19 -16.29 -19.52 -34.96
C THR A 19 -16.37 -18.36 -33.97
N TYR A 20 -15.62 -18.44 -32.87
CA TYR A 20 -15.40 -17.29 -31.99
C TYR A 20 -14.55 -16.28 -32.78
N LYS A 21 -15.22 -15.33 -33.47
CA LYS A 21 -14.55 -14.16 -34.03
C LYS A 21 -14.12 -13.28 -32.87
N ILE A 22 -12.84 -13.33 -32.52
CA ILE A 22 -12.24 -12.28 -31.71
C ILE A 22 -12.17 -11.06 -32.63
N ASN A 23 -13.06 -10.09 -32.41
CA ASN A 23 -12.91 -8.78 -33.02
C ASN A 23 -11.59 -8.20 -32.49
N ALA A 24 -10.60 -8.05 -33.37
CA ALA A 24 -9.46 -7.20 -33.11
C ALA A 24 -9.97 -5.75 -33.04
N ILE A 25 -10.19 -5.26 -31.83
CA ILE A 25 -10.30 -3.82 -31.59
C ILE A 25 -8.86 -3.30 -31.66
N SER A 26 -8.57 -2.54 -32.71
CA SER A 26 -7.35 -1.76 -32.84
C SER A 26 -7.37 -0.62 -31.81
N ILE A 27 -6.95 -0.90 -30.58
CA ILE A 27 -6.63 0.14 -29.59
C ILE A 27 -5.15 0.45 -29.73
N SER A 28 -4.87 1.62 -30.28
CA SER A 28 -3.58 2.28 -30.22
C SER A 28 -3.07 2.29 -28.77
N SER A 29 -2.02 1.51 -28.51
CA SER A 29 -1.36 1.38 -27.21
C SER A 29 -0.84 2.71 -26.68
N ARG A 30 -1.47 3.22 -25.61
CA ARG A 30 -0.80 4.06 -24.61
C ARG A 30 -0.61 3.19 -23.37
N ASP A 31 0.62 3.13 -22.86
CA ASP A 31 1.06 2.28 -21.74
C ASP A 31 0.23 2.51 -20.47
N ASP A 32 -0.65 1.56 -20.14
CA ASP A 32 -1.46 1.52 -18.91
C ASP A 32 -0.79 0.67 -17.79
N ASN A 33 0.46 0.25 -18.02
CA ASN A 33 1.21 -0.68 -17.17
C ASN A 33 2.13 0.00 -16.13
N SER A 34 2.16 1.33 -16.08
CA SER A 34 3.00 2.08 -15.13
C SER A 34 2.26 2.41 -13.83
N VAL A 35 0.95 2.67 -13.89
CA VAL A 35 0.15 3.10 -12.74
C VAL A 35 -0.10 1.95 -11.75
N SER A 36 -0.32 0.73 -12.26
CA SER A 36 -0.52 -0.48 -11.45
C SER A 36 0.75 -0.93 -10.71
N ASN A 37 1.92 -0.76 -11.34
CA ASN A 37 3.20 -1.11 -10.73
C ASN A 37 3.60 -0.09 -9.64
N VAL A 38 3.36 1.21 -9.86
CA VAL A 38 3.62 2.26 -8.87
C VAL A 38 2.73 2.13 -7.63
N SER A 39 1.44 1.77 -7.80
CA SER A 39 0.55 1.52 -6.66
C SER A 39 0.94 0.28 -5.85
N ASN A 40 1.46 -0.77 -6.50
CA ASN A 40 1.89 -1.99 -5.84
C ASN A 40 3.21 -1.80 -5.08
N GLU A 41 4.13 -1.03 -5.62
CA GLU A 41 5.42 -0.69 -5.00
C GLU A 41 5.23 0.23 -3.79
N SER A 42 4.45 1.31 -3.94
CA SER A 42 4.09 2.21 -2.83
C SER A 42 3.43 1.43 -1.68
N LEU A 43 2.50 0.52 -2.00
CA LEU A 43 1.83 -0.31 -1.00
C LEU A 43 2.77 -1.30 -0.31
N LEU A 44 3.72 -1.89 -1.06
CA LEU A 44 4.73 -2.78 -0.51
C LEU A 44 5.65 -2.04 0.47
N ASN A 45 6.07 -0.83 0.13
CA ASN A 45 6.87 0.03 1.00
C ASN A 45 6.12 0.36 2.30
N THR A 46 4.83 0.66 2.22
CA THR A 46 4.01 0.90 3.40
C THR A 46 3.94 -0.31 4.33
N VAL A 47 3.74 -1.51 3.77
CA VAL A 47 3.68 -2.77 4.53
C VAL A 47 5.04 -3.06 5.20
N SER A 48 6.13 -2.91 4.46
CA SER A 48 7.48 -3.13 4.97
C SER A 48 7.81 -2.15 6.10
N LEU A 49 7.51 -0.86 5.91
CA LEU A 49 7.77 0.15 6.93
C LEU A 49 6.91 -0.06 8.18
N LEU A 50 5.65 -0.49 8.04
CA LEU A 50 4.84 -0.87 9.20
C LEU A 50 5.45 -2.06 9.95
N CYS A 51 5.96 -3.07 9.25
CA CYS A 51 6.64 -4.21 9.87
C CYS A 51 7.84 -3.75 10.73
N LEU A 52 8.64 -2.80 10.23
CA LEU A 52 9.74 -2.21 10.99
C LEU A 52 9.26 -1.44 12.23
N VAL A 53 8.25 -0.57 12.07
CA VAL A 53 7.63 0.17 13.18
C VAL A 53 7.09 -0.78 14.25
N ASN A 54 6.38 -1.83 13.84
CA ASN A 54 5.77 -2.78 14.76
C ASN A 54 6.80 -3.68 15.45
N ARG A 55 7.95 -3.97 14.82
CA ARG A 55 9.08 -4.62 15.50
C ARG A 55 9.63 -3.74 16.64
N GLU A 56 9.81 -2.44 16.40
CA GLU A 56 10.24 -1.52 17.44
C GLU A 56 9.21 -1.39 18.58
N ARG A 57 7.92 -1.33 18.23
CA ARG A 57 6.84 -1.32 19.22
C ARG A 57 6.81 -2.61 20.03
N ALA A 58 6.97 -3.78 19.40
CA ALA A 58 7.05 -5.06 20.09
C ALA A 58 8.25 -5.14 21.04
N ASN A 59 9.43 -4.68 20.61
CA ASN A 59 10.64 -4.59 21.45
C ASN A 59 10.40 -3.73 22.70
N ALA A 60 9.58 -2.67 22.57
CA ALA A 60 9.19 -1.79 23.67
C ALA A 60 7.94 -2.26 24.45
N ARG A 61 7.39 -3.46 24.16
CA ARG A 61 6.13 -3.96 24.74
C ARG A 61 4.96 -3.00 24.55
N VAL A 62 4.88 -2.41 23.36
CA VAL A 62 3.80 -1.56 22.87
C VAL A 62 3.04 -2.33 21.79
N ARG A 63 1.70 -2.22 21.78
CA ARG A 63 0.87 -2.98 20.82
C ARG A 63 1.17 -2.56 19.37
N PRO A 64 1.18 -3.50 18.40
CA PRO A 64 1.35 -3.17 16.98
C PRO A 64 0.25 -2.25 16.44
N LEU A 65 0.56 -1.46 15.42
CA LEU A 65 -0.38 -0.62 14.68
C LEU A 65 -0.97 -1.37 13.50
N VAL A 66 -2.18 -0.99 13.09
CA VAL A 66 -2.83 -1.45 11.84
C VAL A 66 -2.68 -0.40 10.74
N LEU A 67 -2.68 -0.84 9.47
CA LEU A 67 -2.75 0.08 8.34
C LEU A 67 -4.15 0.67 8.19
N ASP A 68 -4.19 1.94 7.80
CA ASP A 68 -5.43 2.61 7.38
C ASP A 68 -5.23 3.34 6.04
N ASN A 69 -6.10 3.07 5.08
CA ASN A 69 -6.01 3.62 3.72
C ASN A 69 -6.09 5.15 3.66
N ARG A 70 -6.83 5.76 4.57
CA ARG A 70 -6.98 7.21 4.65
C ARG A 70 -5.68 7.84 5.17
N LEU A 71 -5.03 7.20 6.15
CA LEU A 71 -3.71 7.62 6.63
C LEU A 71 -2.62 7.42 5.57
N ILE A 72 -2.65 6.30 4.84
CA ILE A 72 -1.72 6.03 3.73
C ILE A 72 -1.86 7.10 2.66
N LYS A 73 -3.10 7.39 2.24
CA LYS A 73 -3.37 8.41 1.23
C LYS A 73 -2.95 9.80 1.69
N ALA A 74 -3.23 10.18 2.94
CA ALA A 74 -2.78 11.44 3.51
C ALA A 74 -1.24 11.54 3.56
N ALA A 75 -0.56 10.46 3.93
CA ALA A 75 0.90 10.41 3.98
C ALA A 75 1.51 10.56 2.59
N GLN A 76 1.02 9.80 1.60
CA GLN A 76 1.54 9.86 0.23
C GLN A 76 1.34 11.23 -0.40
N LEU A 77 0.15 11.84 -0.27
CA LEU A 77 -0.10 13.19 -0.78
C LEU A 77 0.85 14.22 -0.16
N HIS A 78 1.14 14.08 1.14
CA HIS A 78 2.08 14.94 1.82
C HIS A 78 3.53 14.71 1.35
N THR A 79 3.93 13.46 1.16
CA THR A 79 5.24 13.11 0.61
C THR A 79 5.43 13.65 -0.82
N ASP A 80 4.40 13.55 -1.66
CA ASP A 80 4.39 14.11 -3.02
C ASP A 80 4.53 15.64 -3.00
N TYR A 81 3.88 16.32 -2.05
CA TYR A 81 4.05 17.75 -1.82
C TYR A 81 5.49 18.10 -1.42
N MET A 82 6.07 17.39 -0.45
CA MET A 82 7.46 17.62 -0.04
C MET A 82 8.44 17.40 -1.19
N ALA A 83 8.24 16.35 -1.99
CA ALA A 83 9.06 16.04 -3.15
C ALA A 83 8.95 17.12 -4.24
N SER A 84 7.74 17.55 -4.59
CA SER A 84 7.50 18.55 -5.64
C SER A 84 8.01 19.95 -5.26
N THR A 85 7.92 20.30 -3.98
CA THR A 85 8.42 21.59 -3.44
C THR A 85 9.86 21.54 -2.98
N LYS A 86 10.47 20.34 -2.95
CA LYS A 86 11.81 20.06 -2.43
C LYS A 86 12.01 20.58 -1.01
N ASN A 87 10.97 20.49 -0.19
CA ASN A 87 10.95 21.06 1.16
C ASN A 87 10.53 19.99 2.18
N LEU A 88 11.35 19.79 3.21
CA LEU A 88 11.00 18.92 4.33
C LEU A 88 10.19 19.74 5.35
N THR A 89 8.89 19.50 5.41
CA THR A 89 7.94 20.32 6.20
C THR A 89 6.82 19.44 6.73
N HIS A 90 6.27 19.81 7.89
CA HIS A 90 5.09 19.15 8.47
C HIS A 90 3.75 19.71 7.96
N ASP A 91 3.79 20.81 7.21
CA ASP A 91 2.62 21.47 6.63
C ASP A 91 2.70 21.45 5.11
N ASP A 92 1.56 21.22 4.46
CA ASP A 92 1.39 21.40 3.02
C ASP A 92 0.25 22.38 2.68
N ILE A 93 -0.12 22.46 1.41
CA ILE A 93 -1.19 23.34 0.94
C ILE A 93 -2.56 23.03 1.58
N SER A 94 -2.77 21.79 2.03
CA SER A 94 -3.96 21.39 2.79
C SER A 94 -3.84 21.72 4.27
N GLY A 95 -2.65 22.08 4.76
CA GLY A 95 -2.35 22.45 6.15
C GLY A 95 -1.62 21.35 6.92
N SER A 96 -1.79 21.37 8.24
CA SER A 96 -1.17 20.43 9.18
C SER A 96 -1.67 19.00 9.02
N LEU A 97 -0.96 18.02 9.62
CA LEU A 97 -1.34 16.61 9.64
C LEU A 97 -2.82 16.39 9.96
N GLY A 98 -3.34 17.07 11.00
CA GLY A 98 -4.73 16.94 11.42
C GLY A 98 -5.71 17.27 10.29
N THR A 99 -5.47 18.37 9.57
CA THR A 99 -6.27 18.76 8.41
C THR A 99 -6.15 17.73 7.29
N ARG A 100 -4.94 17.24 7.01
CA ARG A 100 -4.69 16.25 5.95
C ARG A 100 -5.45 14.96 6.17
N ILE A 101 -5.40 14.39 7.38
CA ILE A 101 -6.09 13.13 7.69
C ILE A 101 -7.61 13.32 7.79
N SER A 102 -8.09 14.45 8.30
CA SER A 102 -9.51 14.82 8.26
C SER A 102 -10.04 14.95 6.84
N ASN A 103 -9.27 15.52 5.91
CA ASN A 103 -9.66 15.62 4.51
C ASN A 103 -9.77 14.26 3.80
N GLN A 104 -9.14 13.21 4.33
CA GLN A 104 -9.33 11.84 3.85
C GLN A 104 -10.50 11.11 4.53
N GLY A 105 -11.25 11.78 5.41
CA GLY A 105 -12.36 11.18 6.16
C GLY A 105 -11.90 10.26 7.28
N PHE A 106 -10.70 10.47 7.83
CA PHE A 106 -10.23 9.76 9.02
C PHE A 106 -10.68 10.53 10.26
N ASP A 107 -11.49 9.90 11.12
CA ASP A 107 -11.87 10.46 12.42
C ASP A 107 -10.77 10.16 13.44
N TRP A 108 -10.33 11.16 14.21
CA TRP A 108 -9.18 11.00 15.09
C TRP A 108 -9.30 11.79 16.39
N TRP A 109 -8.62 11.30 17.43
CA TRP A 109 -8.48 11.98 18.72
C TRP A 109 -7.05 12.45 18.99
N MET A 110 -6.08 11.79 18.38
CA MET A 110 -4.67 12.12 18.48
C MET A 110 -3.97 11.70 17.20
N ALA A 111 -3.06 12.52 16.70
CA ALA A 111 -2.24 12.20 15.54
C ALA A 111 -0.78 12.60 15.79
N GLY A 112 0.14 11.95 15.09
CA GLY A 112 1.56 12.28 15.10
C GLY A 112 2.19 11.94 13.76
N GLU A 113 3.26 12.64 13.41
CA GLU A 113 3.95 12.46 12.14
C GLU A 113 5.46 12.41 12.33
N ASN A 114 6.11 11.51 11.59
CA ASN A 114 7.55 11.58 11.34
C ASN A 114 7.78 11.80 9.85
N ILE A 115 8.73 12.68 9.52
CA ILE A 115 9.19 12.89 8.16
C ILE A 115 10.71 12.69 8.10
N ALA A 116 11.23 12.31 6.94
CA ALA A 116 12.65 12.24 6.68
C ALA A 116 12.95 12.55 5.21
N TYR A 117 14.17 12.97 4.95
CA TYR A 117 14.71 13.16 3.61
C TYR A 117 16.13 12.59 3.52
N GLY A 118 16.52 12.12 2.33
CA GLY A 118 17.89 11.70 2.02
C GLY A 118 18.14 10.20 2.15
N PHE A 119 17.08 9.41 2.33
CA PHE A 119 17.14 7.95 2.31
C PHE A 119 16.42 7.46 1.06
N THR A 120 17.08 6.66 0.24
CA THR A 120 16.48 5.98 -0.89
C THR A 120 15.50 4.91 -0.42
N GLU A 121 14.64 4.45 -1.33
CA GLU A 121 13.68 3.37 -1.07
C GLU A 121 14.33 2.13 -0.45
N LYS A 122 15.55 1.79 -0.91
CA LYS A 122 16.32 0.63 -0.44
C LYS A 122 16.89 0.80 0.97
N GLU A 123 16.75 1.99 1.56
CA GLU A 123 17.30 2.39 2.86
C GLU A 123 16.19 2.53 3.93
N GLU A 124 15.10 1.77 3.80
CA GLU A 124 13.98 1.75 4.76
C GLU A 124 14.43 1.41 6.20
N THR A 125 15.45 0.56 6.35
CA THR A 125 15.99 0.21 7.68
C THR A 125 16.84 1.35 8.24
N GLU A 126 17.55 2.09 7.38
CA GLU A 126 18.36 3.23 7.74
C GLU A 126 17.50 4.40 8.23
N VAL A 127 16.41 4.71 7.51
CA VAL A 127 15.48 5.76 7.91
C VAL A 127 14.76 5.38 9.21
N MET A 128 14.37 4.11 9.38
CA MET A 128 13.81 3.61 10.64
C MET A 128 14.78 3.82 11.82
N ARG A 129 16.04 3.43 11.64
CA ARG A 129 17.10 3.65 12.64
C ARG A 129 17.31 5.14 12.94
N ALA A 130 17.27 6.00 11.92
CA ALA A 130 17.39 7.44 12.11
C ALA A 130 16.23 8.00 12.96
N TRP A 131 14.99 7.59 12.69
CA TRP A 131 13.84 7.96 13.52
C TRP A 131 13.96 7.44 14.96
N MET A 132 14.37 6.18 15.16
CA MET A 132 14.51 5.61 16.51
C MET A 132 15.62 6.25 17.35
N ASN A 133 16.61 6.88 16.71
CA ASN A 133 17.67 7.64 17.35
C ASN A 133 17.28 9.10 17.64
N SER A 134 16.19 9.60 17.06
CA SER A 134 15.64 10.93 17.38
C SER A 134 14.60 10.82 18.48
N ARG A 135 14.79 11.56 19.58
CA ARG A 135 13.85 11.53 20.73
C ARG A 135 12.41 11.86 20.32
N GLY A 136 12.21 12.86 19.46
CA GLY A 136 10.88 13.26 19.00
C GLY A 136 10.22 12.19 18.13
N HIS A 137 10.94 11.70 17.13
CA HIS A 137 10.40 10.69 16.22
C HIS A 137 10.14 9.34 16.92
N ARG A 138 11.06 8.92 17.80
CA ARG A 138 10.90 7.74 18.65
C ARG A 138 9.67 7.85 19.55
N ALA A 139 9.39 9.04 20.09
CA ALA A 139 8.21 9.25 20.93
C ALA A 139 6.91 9.00 20.15
N ASN A 140 6.84 9.38 18.88
CA ASN A 140 5.70 9.07 18.01
C ASN A 140 5.58 7.56 17.78
N ILE A 141 6.65 6.90 17.35
CA ILE A 141 6.68 5.46 17.04
C ILE A 141 6.23 4.60 18.24
N LEU A 142 6.68 4.96 19.45
CA LEU A 142 6.40 4.21 20.67
C LEU A 142 5.19 4.71 21.47
N ASN A 143 4.45 5.70 20.96
CA ASN A 143 3.29 6.21 21.65
C ASN A 143 2.20 5.12 21.73
N ARG A 144 1.85 4.76 22.97
CA ARG A 144 0.87 3.71 23.30
C ARG A 144 -0.56 4.03 22.90
N ARG A 145 -0.87 5.30 22.64
CA ARG A 145 -2.22 5.74 22.26
C ARG A 145 -2.51 5.53 20.78
N PHE A 146 -1.49 5.48 19.93
CA PHE A 146 -1.70 5.25 18.51
C PHE A 146 -2.07 3.80 18.24
N THR A 147 -3.02 3.64 17.32
CA THR A 147 -3.60 2.36 16.89
C THR A 147 -3.47 2.16 15.38
N HIS A 148 -3.50 3.24 14.60
CA HIS A 148 -3.47 3.21 13.14
C HIS A 148 -2.21 3.87 12.59
N PHE A 149 -1.81 3.43 11.39
CA PHE A 149 -0.62 3.86 10.68
C PHE A 149 -0.89 4.05 9.18
N GLY A 150 -0.18 5.00 8.59
CA GLY A 150 -0.01 5.09 7.14
C GLY A 150 1.35 5.70 6.82
N SER A 151 1.87 5.43 5.63
CA SER A 151 3.14 6.01 5.19
C SER A 151 3.14 6.32 3.71
N GLY A 152 4.06 7.20 3.33
CA GLY A 152 4.31 7.60 1.94
C GLY A 152 5.81 7.67 1.66
N PHE A 153 6.16 7.44 0.40
CA PHE A 153 7.52 7.58 -0.11
C PHE A 153 7.52 8.21 -1.51
N LYS A 154 8.40 9.19 -1.74
CA LYS A 154 8.65 9.78 -3.06
C LYS A 154 9.99 10.51 -3.06
N ASP A 155 10.84 10.25 -4.05
CA ASP A 155 12.09 11.00 -4.31
C ASP A 155 12.96 11.23 -3.06
N ASN A 156 13.15 10.18 -2.26
CA ASN A 156 13.89 10.16 -0.98
C ASN A 156 13.22 10.88 0.20
N TYR A 157 11.98 11.36 0.03
CA TYR A 157 11.13 11.82 1.11
C TYR A 157 10.32 10.67 1.68
N TRP A 158 10.21 10.63 2.99
CA TRP A 158 9.43 9.65 3.74
C TRP A 158 8.47 10.34 4.70
N THR A 159 7.28 9.78 4.83
CA THR A 159 6.28 10.20 5.82
C THR A 159 5.74 8.99 6.58
N GLN A 160 5.61 9.10 7.90
CA GLN A 160 4.87 8.19 8.77
C GLN A 160 3.76 8.98 9.46
N ASN A 161 2.52 8.58 9.27
CA ASN A 161 1.36 9.11 9.98
C ASN A 161 0.87 8.09 10.99
N PHE A 162 0.73 8.54 12.24
CA PHE A 162 0.21 7.76 13.35
C PHE A 162 -1.09 8.40 13.83
N ALA A 163 -2.09 7.59 14.17
CA ALA A 163 -3.32 8.13 14.73
C ALA A 163 -4.00 7.20 15.73
N GLN A 164 -4.80 7.82 16.59
CA GLN A 164 -5.78 7.18 17.46
C GLN A 164 -7.17 7.50 16.91
N SER A 165 -7.99 6.46 16.68
CA SER A 165 -9.37 6.54 16.18
C SER A 165 -10.29 5.59 16.97
N ALA A 166 -11.60 5.78 16.82
CA ALA A 166 -12.64 4.83 17.21
C ALA A 166 -12.79 3.65 16.25
N ASP A 167 -12.16 3.73 15.07
CA ASP A 167 -12.18 2.69 14.04
C ASP A 167 -11.63 1.36 14.57
N GLU A 168 -11.98 0.29 13.85
CA GLU A 168 -11.64 -1.07 14.24
C GLU A 168 -10.14 -1.25 14.49
N TYR A 169 -9.81 -1.74 15.69
CA TYR A 169 -8.45 -2.05 16.08
C TYR A 169 -8.41 -3.47 16.68
N PRO A 170 -8.11 -4.48 15.84
CA PRO A 170 -8.16 -5.88 16.25
C PRO A 170 -7.28 -6.18 17.47
N PRO A 171 -7.68 -7.14 18.33
CA PRO A 171 -6.87 -7.52 19.49
C PRO A 171 -5.54 -8.17 19.08
N ASN A 172 -5.50 -8.87 17.96
CA ASN A 172 -4.36 -9.68 17.50
C ASN A 172 -3.76 -9.13 16.21
N VAL A 173 -3.19 -7.93 16.28
CA VAL A 173 -2.51 -7.31 15.13
C VAL A 173 -1.16 -7.99 14.88
N PRO A 174 -0.87 -8.49 13.67
CA PRO A 174 0.43 -9.08 13.35
C PRO A 174 1.53 -8.00 13.38
N ILE A 175 2.74 -8.39 13.79
CA ILE A 175 3.90 -7.49 13.73
C ILE A 175 4.18 -7.07 12.28
N CYS A 176 4.17 -8.04 11.36
CA CYS A 176 4.42 -7.82 9.94
C CYS A 176 3.26 -8.43 9.12
N PRO A 177 2.33 -7.61 8.59
CA PRO A 177 1.26 -8.11 7.73
C PRO A 177 1.82 -8.61 6.39
N LYS A 178 1.24 -9.67 5.81
CA LYS A 178 1.79 -10.32 4.60
C LYS A 178 1.27 -9.76 3.29
N ASN A 179 0.08 -9.16 3.27
CA ASN A 179 -0.52 -8.52 2.09
C ASN A 179 -1.71 -7.64 2.49
N PHE A 180 -2.19 -6.81 1.57
CA PHE A 180 -3.30 -5.88 1.80
C PHE A 180 -4.66 -6.55 2.05
N MET A 181 -4.84 -7.81 1.66
CA MET A 181 -6.10 -8.53 1.92
C MET A 181 -6.20 -9.07 3.35
N GLU A 182 -5.09 -9.37 4.02
CA GLU A 182 -5.08 -9.57 5.49
C GLU A 182 -5.32 -8.26 6.28
N ILE A 183 -5.38 -7.10 5.60
CA ILE A 183 -5.57 -5.76 6.19
C ILE A 183 -7.05 -5.33 6.20
N THR A 184 -7.90 -5.93 5.37
CA THR A 184 -9.32 -5.53 5.23
C THR A 184 -10.32 -6.64 5.51
N MET A 185 -9.90 -7.91 5.57
CA MET A 185 -10.81 -9.05 5.78
C MET A 185 -10.70 -9.65 7.19
N GLN A 186 -11.22 -8.91 8.18
CA GLN A 186 -11.85 -9.50 9.37
C GLN A 186 -13.34 -9.12 9.48
N ILE A 187 -13.98 -8.80 8.35
CA ILE A 187 -15.44 -8.66 8.21
C ILE A 187 -15.88 -9.27 6.88
#